data_AF-A0A962R1A7-F1
#
_entry.id   AF-A0A962R1A7-F1
#
_cell.length_a   1.000
_cell.length_b   1.000
_cell.length_c   1.000
_cell.angle_alpha   90.00
_cell.angle_beta   90.00
_cell.angle_gamma   90.00
#
_symmetry.space_group_name_H-M   'P 1'
#
loop_
_entity.id
_entity.type
_entity.pdbx_description
1 polymer ?
#
loop_
_entity_poly.entity_id
_entity_poly.type
_entity_poly.pdbx_seq_one_letter_code
_entity_poly.pdbx_strand_id
1 'polypeptide(L)'
;GINVLLTLLSNSVMTGLVAFVFSTFAITLGGEIAPQAYFSRHALRMAALLAPLIRFYQLLLFPIAKPSALILDLWLGVENTQFFQEKELHHLIYKHIESEDSEVDAVEGIGALNFLAIDDVPVSMEGELVLPESVFDFPLVSGRPQFFSPATPPLAAQRELALRVAAAGCHWIVIVNGDSPPRLVLDADAYLRAVYSPEDELVDPLSCCHRPVVVSDANLRLGSVIALFKAEAAAQSDLPLKQDVILLWGAQRRIITGADILGRLFKGIGLYSSLDASGPHRAP
;
A
#
# COMPACT_ATOMS: atom_id res chain seq x y z
N GLY A 1 -47.74 -67.35 -30.50
CA GLY A 1 -47.76 -65.90 -30.78
C GLY A 1 -47.12 -65.07 -29.69
N ILE A 2 -47.56 -65.20 -28.43
CA ILE A 2 -47.26 -64.23 -27.35
C ILE A 2 -45.81 -64.31 -26.82
N ASN A 3 -45.23 -65.51 -26.74
CA ASN A 3 -43.89 -65.69 -26.14
C ASN A 3 -42.74 -65.12 -27.01
N VAL A 4 -42.92 -65.12 -28.33
CA VAL A 4 -41.96 -64.55 -29.31
C VAL A 4 -42.00 -63.03 -29.29
N LEU A 5 -43.17 -62.43 -29.05
CA LEU A 5 -43.32 -60.98 -28.96
C LEU A 5 -42.67 -60.43 -27.69
N LEU A 6 -42.83 -61.12 -26.55
CA LEU A 6 -42.21 -60.72 -25.27
C LEU A 6 -40.68 -60.82 -25.32
N THR A 7 -40.14 -61.84 -26.00
CA THR A 7 -38.70 -62.03 -26.16
C THR A 7 -38.09 -61.02 -27.14
N LEU A 8 -38.77 -60.69 -28.25
CA LEU A 8 -38.33 -59.62 -29.16
C LEU A 8 -38.40 -58.23 -28.50
N LEU A 9 -39.47 -57.93 -27.76
CA LEU A 9 -39.60 -56.68 -27.00
C LEU A 9 -38.55 -56.60 -25.88
N SER A 10 -38.35 -57.68 -25.12
CA SER A 10 -37.36 -57.69 -24.03
C SER A 10 -35.93 -57.54 -24.54
N ASN A 11 -35.59 -58.14 -25.68
CA ASN A 11 -34.25 -58.01 -26.25
C ASN A 11 -34.02 -56.60 -26.82
N SER A 12 -35.06 -56.01 -27.45
CA SER A 12 -35.03 -54.63 -27.93
C SER A 12 -34.97 -53.61 -26.80
N VAL A 13 -35.73 -53.80 -25.72
CA VAL A 13 -35.72 -52.92 -24.53
C VAL A 13 -34.40 -53.04 -23.79
N MET A 14 -33.84 -54.23 -23.61
CA MET A 14 -32.53 -54.41 -22.99
C MET A 14 -31.43 -53.74 -23.80
N THR A 15 -31.45 -53.89 -25.13
CA THR A 15 -30.52 -53.22 -26.03
C THR A 15 -30.68 -51.69 -25.98
N GLY A 16 -31.92 -51.20 -25.92
CA GLY A 16 -32.22 -49.77 -25.77
C GLY A 16 -31.76 -49.19 -24.43
N LEU A 17 -31.89 -49.95 -23.34
CA LEU A 17 -31.42 -49.54 -22.01
C LEU A 17 -29.90 -49.47 -21.96
N VAL A 18 -29.20 -50.47 -22.52
CA VAL A 18 -27.73 -50.49 -22.61
C VAL A 18 -27.24 -49.35 -23.52
N ALA A 19 -27.89 -49.13 -24.66
CA ALA A 19 -27.57 -48.04 -25.56
C ALA A 19 -27.80 -46.66 -24.91
N PHE A 20 -28.86 -46.51 -24.12
CA PHE A 20 -29.14 -45.30 -23.36
C PHE A 20 -28.04 -45.04 -22.33
N VAL A 21 -27.72 -46.01 -21.46
CA VAL A 21 -26.67 -45.85 -20.44
C VAL A 21 -25.31 -45.58 -21.08
N PHE A 22 -24.96 -46.32 -22.14
CA PHE A 22 -23.72 -46.11 -22.87
C PHE A 22 -23.66 -44.71 -23.50
N SER A 23 -24.74 -44.27 -24.13
CA SER A 23 -24.83 -42.94 -24.73
C SER A 23 -24.74 -41.85 -23.67
N THR A 24 -25.37 -42.01 -22.51
CA THR A 24 -25.23 -41.08 -21.40
C THR A 24 -23.76 -40.98 -20.99
N PHE A 25 -23.09 -42.09 -20.67
CA PHE A 25 -21.69 -42.05 -20.27
C PHE A 25 -20.76 -41.48 -21.34
N ALA A 26 -20.95 -41.85 -22.61
CA ALA A 26 -20.12 -41.37 -23.71
C ALA A 26 -20.29 -39.87 -23.95
N ILE A 27 -21.54 -39.36 -23.90
CA ILE A 27 -21.83 -37.93 -24.06
C ILE A 27 -21.32 -37.15 -22.85
N THR A 28 -21.56 -37.61 -21.62
CA THR A 28 -21.10 -36.90 -20.42
C THR A 28 -19.57 -36.86 -20.33
N LEU A 29 -18.89 -37.97 -20.60
CA LEU A 29 -17.42 -38.00 -20.54
C LEU A 29 -16.77 -37.27 -21.72
N GLY A 30 -17.20 -37.59 -22.94
CA GLY A 30 -16.56 -37.09 -24.16
C GLY A 30 -17.06 -35.71 -24.61
N GLY A 31 -18.34 -35.40 -24.37
CA GLY A 31 -18.98 -34.16 -24.80
C GLY A 31 -19.00 -33.05 -23.76
N GLU A 32 -18.97 -33.40 -22.46
CA GLU A 32 -19.07 -32.41 -21.38
C GLU A 32 -17.77 -32.33 -20.57
N ILE A 33 -17.37 -33.40 -19.89
CA ILE A 33 -16.25 -33.38 -18.94
C ILE A 33 -14.90 -33.12 -19.63
N ALA A 34 -14.57 -33.88 -20.69
CA ALA A 34 -13.27 -33.74 -21.36
C ALA A 34 -13.07 -32.35 -22.01
N PRO A 35 -14.04 -31.80 -22.77
CA PRO A 35 -13.93 -30.45 -23.30
C PRO A 35 -13.86 -29.42 -22.19
N GLN A 36 -14.72 -29.49 -21.17
CA GLN A 36 -14.73 -28.55 -20.06
C GLN A 36 -13.38 -28.51 -19.32
N ALA A 37 -12.77 -29.67 -19.06
CA ALA A 37 -11.46 -29.76 -18.42
C ALA A 37 -10.34 -29.13 -19.28
N TYR A 38 -10.38 -29.34 -20.60
CA TYR A 38 -9.41 -28.74 -21.52
C TYR A 38 -9.58 -27.22 -21.63
N PHE A 39 -10.82 -26.75 -21.78
CA PHE A 39 -11.16 -25.32 -21.80
C PHE A 39 -10.75 -24.63 -20.50
N SER A 40 -10.95 -25.26 -19.35
CA SER A 40 -10.55 -24.69 -18.04
C SER A 40 -9.03 -24.51 -17.93
N ARG A 41 -8.23 -25.49 -18.38
CA ARG A 41 -6.75 -25.40 -18.36
C ARG A 41 -6.18 -24.38 -19.35
N HIS A 42 -6.86 -24.14 -20.46
CA HIS A 42 -6.39 -23.26 -21.54
C HIS A 42 -7.35 -22.10 -21.81
N ALA A 43 -8.04 -21.61 -20.77
CA ALA A 43 -9.19 -20.70 -20.90
C ALA A 43 -8.86 -19.47 -21.74
N LEU A 44 -7.75 -18.79 -21.45
CA LEU A 44 -7.31 -17.59 -22.19
C LEU A 44 -7.00 -17.88 -23.67
N ARG A 45 -6.25 -18.95 -23.95
CA ARG A 45 -5.87 -19.31 -25.32
C ARG A 45 -7.08 -19.72 -26.16
N MET A 46 -7.99 -20.50 -25.56
CA MET A 46 -9.22 -20.89 -26.22
C MET A 46 -10.17 -19.72 -26.41
N ALA A 47 -10.31 -18.83 -25.42
CA ALA A 47 -11.09 -17.60 -25.54
C ALA A 47 -10.57 -16.72 -26.69
N ALA A 48 -9.25 -16.57 -26.83
CA ALA A 48 -8.66 -15.82 -27.93
C ALA A 48 -8.94 -16.46 -29.31
N LEU A 49 -8.85 -17.78 -29.41
CA LEU A 49 -9.10 -18.53 -30.66
C LEU A 49 -10.59 -18.48 -31.06
N LEU A 50 -11.49 -18.58 -30.09
CA LEU A 50 -12.94 -18.52 -30.29
C LEU A 50 -13.48 -17.08 -30.38
N ALA A 51 -12.69 -16.07 -30.02
CA ALA A 51 -13.08 -14.66 -30.07
C ALA A 51 -13.76 -14.22 -31.37
N PRO A 52 -13.26 -14.53 -32.59
CA PRO A 52 -13.94 -14.16 -33.83
C PRO A 52 -15.31 -14.82 -33.98
N LEU A 53 -15.46 -16.08 -33.57
CA LEU A 53 -16.73 -16.79 -33.60
C LEU A 53 -17.72 -16.20 -32.58
N ILE A 54 -17.26 -15.93 -31.36
CA ILE A 54 -18.06 -15.30 -30.31
C ILE A 54 -18.54 -13.93 -30.76
N ARG A 55 -17.67 -13.10 -31.37
CA ARG A 55 -18.04 -11.78 -31.90
C ARG A 55 -19.09 -11.88 -33.02
N PHE A 56 -18.99 -12.88 -33.88
CA PHE A 56 -20.01 -13.14 -34.89
C PHE A 56 -21.37 -13.43 -34.25
N TYR A 57 -21.42 -14.34 -33.27
CA TYR A 57 -22.65 -14.62 -32.53
C TYR A 57 -23.17 -13.42 -31.73
N GLN A 58 -22.28 -12.63 -31.14
CA GLN A 58 -22.65 -11.38 -30.46
C GLN A 58 -23.36 -10.45 -31.44
N LEU A 59 -22.83 -10.23 -32.65
CA LEU A 59 -23.47 -9.39 -33.65
C LEU A 59 -24.86 -9.92 -34.04
N LEU A 60 -24.96 -11.23 -34.25
CA LEU A 60 -26.21 -11.90 -34.65
C LEU A 60 -27.28 -11.86 -33.55
N LEU A 61 -26.89 -12.03 -32.29
CA LEU A 61 -27.79 -12.05 -31.14
C LEU A 61 -28.04 -10.67 -30.55
N PHE A 62 -27.17 -9.69 -30.81
CA PHE A 62 -27.28 -8.30 -30.33
C PHE A 62 -28.68 -7.68 -30.45
N PRO A 63 -29.42 -7.80 -31.59
CA PRO A 63 -30.75 -7.20 -31.71
C PRO A 63 -31.76 -7.73 -30.69
N ILE A 64 -31.56 -8.94 -30.16
CA ILE A 64 -32.44 -9.56 -29.16
C ILE A 64 -31.86 -9.40 -27.75
N ALA A 65 -30.55 -9.58 -27.61
CA ALA A 65 -29.85 -9.52 -26.33
C ALA A 65 -29.90 -8.11 -25.71
N LYS A 66 -29.73 -7.05 -26.51
CA LYS A 66 -29.71 -5.67 -25.99
C LYS A 66 -31.05 -5.22 -25.40
N PRO A 67 -32.21 -5.41 -26.06
CA PRO A 67 -33.51 -5.14 -25.44
C PRO A 67 -33.74 -5.97 -24.17
N SER A 68 -33.33 -7.24 -24.18
CA SER A 68 -33.47 -8.13 -23.03
C SER A 68 -32.66 -7.63 -21.83
N ALA A 69 -31.42 -7.19 -22.06
CA ALA A 69 -30.57 -6.58 -21.04
C ALA A 69 -31.19 -5.29 -20.47
N LEU A 70 -31.69 -4.39 -21.33
CA LEU A 70 -32.39 -3.17 -20.90
C LEU A 70 -33.62 -3.45 -20.02
N ILE A 71 -34.40 -4.48 -20.34
CA ILE A 71 -35.56 -4.88 -19.53
C ILE A 71 -35.10 -5.42 -18.18
N LEU A 72 -34.06 -6.26 -18.16
CA LEU A 72 -33.49 -6.81 -16.93
C LEU A 72 -32.90 -5.70 -16.04
N ASP A 73 -32.14 -4.77 -16.60
CA ASP A 73 -31.54 -3.64 -15.89
C ASP A 73 -32.63 -2.73 -15.30
N LEU A 74 -33.75 -2.52 -16.00
CA LEU A 74 -34.89 -1.76 -15.50
C LEU A 74 -35.57 -2.47 -14.31
N TRP A 75 -35.57 -3.81 -14.30
CA TRP A 75 -36.31 -4.60 -13.32
C TRP A 75 -35.49 -4.96 -12.09
N LEU A 76 -34.20 -5.28 -12.27
CA LEU A 76 -33.29 -5.74 -11.22
C LEU A 76 -32.32 -4.63 -10.77
N GLY A 77 -32.24 -3.52 -11.51
CA GLY A 77 -31.22 -2.49 -11.33
C GLY A 77 -29.95 -2.81 -12.12
N VAL A 78 -29.16 -1.77 -12.41
CA VAL A 78 -27.87 -1.91 -13.11
C VAL A 78 -26.92 -2.73 -12.26
N GLU A 79 -26.23 -3.71 -12.86
CA GLU A 79 -25.16 -4.44 -12.19
C GLU A 79 -24.16 -3.47 -11.57
N ASN A 80 -24.01 -3.52 -10.25
CA ASN A 80 -22.94 -2.79 -9.57
C ASN A 80 -21.60 -3.32 -10.05
N THR A 81 -20.70 -2.43 -10.45
CA THR A 81 -19.31 -2.78 -10.74
C THR A 81 -18.76 -3.57 -9.55
N GLN A 82 -18.26 -4.78 -9.80
CA GLN A 82 -17.70 -5.63 -8.77
C GLN A 82 -16.41 -4.99 -8.26
N PHE A 83 -16.52 -4.20 -7.19
CA PHE A 83 -15.36 -3.70 -6.48
C PHE A 83 -14.67 -4.91 -5.84
N PHE A 84 -13.44 -5.19 -6.27
CA PHE A 84 -12.61 -6.17 -5.57
C PHE A 84 -12.47 -5.72 -4.12
N GLN A 85 -12.80 -6.61 -3.19
CA GLN A 85 -12.55 -6.33 -1.79
C GLN A 85 -11.03 -6.29 -1.58
N GLU A 86 -10.54 -5.44 -0.68
CA GLU A 86 -9.11 -5.33 -0.37
C GLU A 86 -8.47 -6.71 -0.05
N LYS A 87 -9.23 -7.59 0.62
CA LYS A 87 -8.82 -8.97 0.90
C LYS A 87 -8.59 -9.81 -0.36
N GLU A 88 -9.41 -9.62 -1.39
CA GLU A 88 -9.24 -10.29 -2.67
C GLU A 88 -8.00 -9.76 -3.40
N LEU A 89 -7.78 -8.44 -3.36
CA LEU A 89 -6.59 -7.81 -3.93
C LEU A 89 -5.31 -8.32 -3.24
N HIS A 90 -5.32 -8.41 -1.91
CA HIS A 90 -4.20 -8.98 -1.15
C HIS A 90 -3.91 -10.42 -1.57
N HIS A 91 -4.94 -11.24 -1.74
CA HIS A 91 -4.78 -12.63 -2.15
C HIS A 91 -4.24 -12.77 -3.58
N LEU A 92 -4.65 -11.88 -4.49
CA LEU A 92 -4.12 -11.83 -5.85
C LEU A 92 -2.64 -11.45 -5.86
N ILE A 93 -2.24 -10.41 -5.11
CA ILE A 93 -0.84 -10.00 -5.00
C ILE A 93 -0.01 -11.12 -4.35
N TYR A 94 -0.53 -11.77 -3.31
CA TYR A 94 0.15 -12.90 -2.66
C TYR A 94 0.43 -14.06 -3.62
N LYS A 95 -0.58 -14.45 -4.42
CA LYS A 95 -0.40 -15.48 -5.46
C LYS A 95 0.59 -15.07 -6.56
N HIS A 96 0.70 -13.77 -6.83
CA HIS A 96 1.67 -13.25 -7.79
C HIS A 96 3.10 -13.32 -7.24
N ILE A 97 3.30 -13.04 -5.94
CA ILE A 97 4.59 -13.24 -5.26
C ILE A 97 5.00 -14.72 -5.25
N GLU A 98 4.04 -15.64 -5.11
CA GLU A 98 4.32 -17.09 -5.17
C GLU A 98 4.63 -17.61 -6.59
N SER A 99 4.36 -16.86 -7.65
CA SER A 99 4.63 -17.31 -9.02
C SER A 99 6.09 -17.03 -9.44
N GLU A 100 6.81 -18.07 -9.83
CA GLU A 100 8.29 -18.20 -9.85
C GLU A 100 9.10 -17.41 -10.92
N ASP A 101 8.60 -16.34 -11.55
CA ASP A 101 9.35 -15.68 -12.66
C ASP A 101 9.94 -14.31 -12.27
N SER A 102 11.07 -14.35 -11.55
CA SER A 102 12.03 -13.27 -11.22
C SER A 102 11.97 -12.63 -9.83
N GLU A 103 13.15 -12.44 -9.22
CA GLU A 103 13.35 -11.84 -7.88
C GLU A 103 12.79 -10.41 -7.75
N VAL A 104 12.55 -9.71 -8.87
CA VAL A 104 12.02 -8.35 -8.89
C VAL A 104 10.51 -8.34 -8.62
N ASP A 105 9.78 -9.38 -9.03
CA ASP A 105 8.32 -9.45 -8.88
C ASP A 105 7.89 -9.64 -7.41
N ALA A 106 8.69 -10.37 -6.61
CA ALA A 106 8.43 -10.57 -5.18
C ALA A 106 8.64 -9.29 -4.36
N VAL A 107 9.69 -8.52 -4.67
CA VAL A 107 9.99 -7.22 -4.04
C VAL A 107 8.85 -6.25 -4.28
N GLU A 108 8.37 -6.16 -5.53
CA GLU A 108 7.26 -5.30 -5.91
C GLU A 108 5.95 -5.72 -5.23
N GLY A 109 5.67 -7.03 -5.16
CA GLY A 109 4.50 -7.56 -4.47
C GLY A 109 4.51 -7.31 -2.96
N ILE A 110 5.65 -7.53 -2.28
CA ILE A 110 5.80 -7.22 -0.85
C ILE A 110 5.64 -5.71 -0.61
N GLY A 111 6.24 -4.89 -1.48
CA GLY A 111 6.08 -3.44 -1.44
C GLY A 111 4.63 -2.99 -1.59
N ALA A 112 3.88 -3.59 -2.53
CA ALA A 112 2.46 -3.32 -2.73
C ALA A 112 1.60 -3.71 -1.52
N LEU A 113 1.88 -4.87 -0.89
CA LEU A 113 1.18 -5.28 0.33
C LEU A 113 1.47 -4.33 1.51
N ASN A 114 2.74 -3.91 1.66
CA ASN A 114 3.13 -2.93 2.68
C ASN A 114 2.48 -1.57 2.45
N PHE A 115 2.31 -1.18 1.18
CA PHE A 115 1.61 0.05 0.80
C PHE A 115 0.12 -0.02 1.16
N LEU A 116 -0.57 -1.12 0.83
CA LEU A 116 -1.99 -1.28 1.20
C LEU A 116 -2.18 -1.28 2.72
N ALA A 117 -1.28 -1.92 3.46
CA ALA A 117 -1.35 -1.99 4.92
C ALA A 117 -1.03 -0.66 5.62
N ILE A 118 -0.44 0.34 4.93
CA ILE A 118 0.00 1.58 5.59
C ILE A 118 -1.14 2.35 6.23
N ASP A 119 -2.32 2.30 5.60
CA ASP A 119 -3.49 3.07 6.00
C ASP A 119 -4.09 2.58 7.32
N ASP A 120 -3.76 1.36 7.75
CA ASP A 120 -4.28 0.77 8.99
C ASP A 120 -3.32 0.88 10.16
N VAL A 121 -2.10 1.41 9.95
CA VAL A 121 -1.07 1.28 10.97
C VAL A 121 -1.10 2.44 11.95
N PRO A 122 -1.08 2.16 13.27
CA PRO A 122 -0.97 3.21 14.27
C PRO A 122 0.30 4.05 14.10
N VAL A 123 0.16 5.36 14.23
CA VAL A 123 1.29 6.32 14.25
C VAL A 123 2.34 5.94 15.30
N SER A 124 1.93 5.33 16.42
CA SER A 124 2.84 4.85 17.47
C SER A 124 3.79 3.72 17.07
N MET A 125 3.55 3.05 15.94
CA MET A 125 4.37 1.92 15.46
C MET A 125 5.45 2.34 14.46
N GLU A 126 5.50 3.61 14.07
CA GLU A 126 6.48 4.13 13.12
C GLU A 126 7.29 5.30 13.69
N GLY A 127 8.38 5.62 13.01
CA GLY A 127 9.31 6.69 13.38
C GLY A 127 10.14 6.39 14.61
N GLU A 128 10.94 7.38 14.98
CA GLU A 128 11.91 7.30 16.07
C GLU A 128 11.35 7.89 17.37
N LEU A 129 11.85 7.41 18.51
CA LEU A 129 11.51 7.99 19.80
C LEU A 129 12.13 9.38 19.93
N VAL A 130 11.35 10.35 20.40
CA VAL A 130 11.87 11.67 20.74
C VAL A 130 12.60 11.57 22.07
N LEU A 131 13.92 11.79 22.03
CA LEU A 131 14.77 11.75 23.19
C LEU A 131 14.62 13.02 24.04
N PRO A 132 14.70 12.96 25.37
CA PRO A 132 14.62 14.14 26.22
C PRO A 132 15.66 15.22 25.88
N GLU A 133 16.87 14.79 25.53
CA GLU A 133 17.98 15.65 25.08
C GLU A 133 17.72 16.36 23.76
N SER A 134 16.75 15.91 22.96
CA SER A 134 16.36 16.57 21.71
C SER A 134 15.23 17.59 21.88
N VAL A 135 14.73 17.81 23.10
CA VAL A 135 13.65 18.76 23.39
C VAL A 135 14.21 20.04 23.97
N PHE A 136 14.16 21.14 23.21
CA PHE A 136 14.64 22.44 23.64
C PHE A 136 13.48 23.40 23.91
N ASP A 137 13.52 24.03 25.08
CA ASP A 137 12.59 25.09 25.46
C ASP A 137 13.13 26.46 25.02
N PHE A 138 12.35 27.17 24.21
CA PHE A 138 12.62 28.55 23.80
C PHE A 138 11.37 29.41 24.01
N PRO A 139 11.50 30.55 24.72
CA PRO A 139 10.39 31.46 24.90
C PRO A 139 9.97 32.07 23.56
N LEU A 140 8.65 32.23 23.37
CA LEU A 140 8.11 32.89 22.19
C LEU A 140 8.07 34.41 22.39
N VAL A 141 8.70 35.15 21.48
CA VAL A 141 8.59 36.61 21.38
C VAL A 141 7.90 36.95 20.07
N SER A 142 6.75 37.63 20.14
CA SER A 142 5.92 37.96 18.96
C SER A 142 5.55 36.74 18.10
N GLY A 143 5.34 35.59 18.74
CA GLY A 143 4.97 34.34 18.07
C GLY A 143 6.12 33.59 17.40
N ARG A 144 7.38 34.02 17.60
CA ARG A 144 8.58 33.32 17.12
C ARG A 144 9.45 32.86 18.30
N PRO A 145 10.06 31.67 18.23
CA PRO A 145 11.03 31.23 19.24
C PRO A 145 12.23 32.16 19.26
N GLN A 146 12.62 32.58 20.45
CA GLN A 146 13.83 33.35 20.68
C GLN A 146 15.01 32.39 20.88
N PHE A 147 15.70 32.06 19.79
CA PHE A 147 16.86 31.15 19.82
C PHE A 147 18.10 31.76 20.48
N PHE A 148 18.30 33.06 20.32
CA PHE A 148 19.47 33.77 20.84
C PHE A 148 19.09 34.67 22.00
N SER A 149 19.84 34.54 23.09
CA SER A 149 19.71 35.44 24.23
C SER A 149 20.10 36.87 23.83
N PRO A 150 19.29 37.89 24.15
CA PRO A 150 19.61 39.28 23.84
C PRO A 150 20.83 39.80 24.62
N ALA A 151 21.27 39.08 25.66
CA ALA A 151 22.44 39.43 26.47
C ALA A 151 23.77 38.94 25.88
N THR A 152 23.74 38.05 24.88
CA THR A 152 24.93 37.40 24.33
C THR A 152 25.19 37.90 22.90
N PRO A 153 26.46 38.16 22.51
CA PRO A 153 26.78 38.51 21.13
C PRO A 153 26.27 37.46 20.14
N PRO A 154 25.68 37.84 18.99
CA PRO A 154 24.99 36.91 18.09
C PRO A 154 25.83 35.69 17.65
N LEU A 155 27.08 35.88 17.24
CA LEU A 155 27.95 34.76 16.84
C LEU A 155 28.31 33.83 18.02
N ALA A 156 28.42 34.37 19.23
CA ALA A 156 28.67 33.56 20.42
C ALA A 156 27.43 32.73 20.78
N ALA A 157 26.24 33.33 20.71
CA ALA A 157 24.97 32.64 20.90
C ALA A 157 24.72 31.54 19.85
N GLN A 158 25.08 31.80 18.58
CA GLN A 158 25.06 30.79 17.51
C GLN A 158 25.99 29.62 17.82
N ARG A 159 27.23 29.87 18.26
CA ARG A 159 28.15 28.78 18.67
C ARG A 159 27.62 27.98 19.84
N GLU A 160 27.04 28.63 20.84
CA GLU A 160 26.43 27.95 21.98
C GLU A 160 25.27 27.05 21.55
N LEU A 161 24.37 27.56 20.70
CA LEU A 161 23.27 26.77 20.15
C LEU A 161 23.80 25.59 19.31
N ALA A 162 24.78 25.82 18.44
CA ALA A 162 25.38 24.77 17.62
C ALA A 162 26.05 23.67 18.46
N LEU A 163 26.77 24.02 19.53
CA LEU A 163 27.33 23.04 20.46
C LEU A 163 26.24 22.25 21.18
N ARG A 164 25.15 22.91 21.59
CA ARG A 164 24.01 22.26 22.23
C ARG A 164 23.29 21.30 21.28
N VAL A 165 23.07 21.70 20.03
CA VAL A 165 22.48 20.87 18.97
C VAL A 165 23.37 19.66 18.68
N ALA A 166 24.69 19.88 18.52
CA ALA A 166 25.64 18.80 18.29
C ALA A 166 25.71 17.80 19.46
N ALA A 167 25.62 18.29 20.70
CA ALA A 167 25.61 17.45 21.90
C ALA A 167 24.34 16.58 22.03
N ALA A 168 23.22 17.01 21.44
CA ALA A 168 21.98 16.22 21.44
C ALA A 168 22.07 14.97 20.53
N GLY A 169 22.99 14.95 19.55
CA GLY A 169 23.32 13.76 18.76
C GLY A 169 22.17 13.16 17.93
N CYS A 170 21.15 13.95 17.62
CA CYS A 170 19.94 13.52 16.91
C CYS A 170 19.64 14.43 15.72
N HIS A 171 18.96 13.88 14.71
CA HIS A 171 18.64 14.61 13.47
C HIS A 171 17.62 15.75 13.69
N TRP A 172 16.74 15.59 14.67
CA TRP A 172 15.62 16.51 14.91
C TRP A 172 15.60 17.01 16.34
N ILE A 173 15.56 18.33 16.49
CA ILE A 173 15.38 19.00 17.78
C ILE A 173 13.96 19.54 17.87
N VAL A 174 13.18 19.08 18.84
CA VAL A 174 11.81 19.55 19.07
C VAL A 174 11.83 20.84 19.87
N ILE A 175 11.20 21.89 19.33
CA ILE A 175 11.13 23.20 19.99
C ILE A 175 9.80 23.32 20.72
N VAL A 176 9.87 23.49 22.03
CA VAL A 176 8.73 23.71 22.93
C VAL A 176 8.79 25.11 23.54
N ASN A 177 7.65 25.54 24.11
CA ASN A 177 7.55 26.75 24.92
C ASN A 177 6.71 26.41 26.16
N GLY A 178 7.37 26.08 27.26
CA GLY A 178 6.73 25.52 28.45
C GLY A 178 5.85 24.30 28.12
N ASP A 179 4.61 24.28 28.60
CA ASP A 179 3.67 23.16 28.43
C ASP A 179 2.89 23.18 27.11
N SER A 180 3.17 24.13 26.21
CA SER A 180 2.47 24.21 24.92
C SER A 180 2.88 23.07 23.99
N PRO A 181 1.96 22.56 23.14
CA PRO A 181 2.35 21.59 22.13
C PRO A 181 3.40 22.20 21.19
N PRO A 182 4.43 21.42 20.81
CA PRO A 182 5.51 21.88 19.95
C PRO A 182 4.96 22.35 18.61
N ARG A 183 5.53 23.43 18.07
CA ARG A 183 5.11 24.00 16.77
C ARG A 183 6.18 23.96 15.71
N LEU A 184 7.42 23.68 16.11
CA LEU A 184 8.58 23.68 15.26
C LEU A 184 9.49 22.52 15.66
N VAL A 185 10.13 21.94 14.66
CA VAL A 185 11.28 21.05 14.82
C VAL A 185 12.44 21.63 14.02
N LEU A 186 13.64 21.61 14.56
CA LEU A 186 14.86 22.07 13.88
C LEU A 186 15.57 20.85 13.30
N ASP A 187 15.92 20.91 12.02
CA ASP A 187 16.85 19.96 11.39
C ASP A 187 18.27 20.28 11.88
N ALA A 188 18.80 19.41 12.73
CA ALA A 188 20.10 19.57 13.35
C ALA A 188 21.22 19.56 12.32
N ASP A 189 21.15 18.68 11.32
CA ASP A 189 22.19 18.54 10.30
C ASP A 189 22.22 19.74 9.36
N ALA A 190 21.03 20.22 8.94
CA ALA A 190 20.94 21.42 8.13
C ALA A 190 21.46 22.64 8.89
N TYR A 191 21.10 22.78 10.17
CA TYR A 191 21.57 23.89 11.00
C TYR A 191 23.08 23.86 11.23
N LEU A 192 23.64 22.71 11.64
CA LEU A 192 25.08 22.59 11.88
C LEU A 192 25.88 22.83 10.60
N ARG A 193 25.41 22.31 9.45
CA ARG A 193 26.05 22.55 8.15
C ARG A 193 26.02 24.03 7.78
N ALA A 194 24.91 24.72 8.02
CA ALA A 194 24.81 26.16 7.77
C ALA A 194 25.77 26.95 8.68
N VAL A 195 25.80 26.64 9.98
CA VAL A 195 26.66 27.35 10.96
C VAL A 195 28.15 27.19 10.67
N TYR A 196 28.59 26.00 10.26
CA TYR A 196 30.00 25.73 9.94
C TYR A 196 30.34 25.96 8.46
N SER A 197 29.57 26.83 7.78
CA SER A 197 29.87 27.24 6.41
C SER A 197 31.11 28.15 6.35
N PRO A 198 31.82 28.21 5.21
CA PRO A 198 33.05 28.99 5.08
C PRO A 198 32.92 30.50 5.30
N GLU A 199 31.70 31.03 5.26
CA GLU A 199 31.43 32.47 5.23
C GLU A 199 31.25 33.10 6.63
N ASP A 200 31.33 32.34 7.73
CA ASP A 200 31.25 32.83 9.13
C ASP A 200 30.06 33.79 9.41
N GLU A 201 28.98 33.65 8.64
CA GLU A 201 27.78 34.47 8.76
C GLU A 201 26.83 33.98 9.86
N LEU A 202 25.99 34.90 10.34
CA LEU A 202 24.93 34.58 11.28
C LEU A 202 23.80 33.83 10.54
N VAL A 203 23.52 32.62 10.97
CA VAL A 203 22.46 31.76 10.45
C VAL A 203 21.20 31.98 11.28
N ASP A 204 20.09 32.30 10.63
CA ASP A 204 18.78 32.27 11.27
C ASP A 204 18.32 30.81 11.47
N PRO A 205 18.21 30.30 12.71
CA PRO A 205 17.80 28.91 12.95
C PRO A 205 16.40 28.59 12.42
N LEU A 206 15.53 29.60 12.25
CA LEU A 206 14.20 29.41 11.66
C LEU A 206 14.27 28.89 10.22
N SER A 207 15.34 29.22 9.49
CA SER A 207 15.52 28.74 8.10
C SER A 207 15.77 27.23 8.02
N CYS A 208 16.19 26.61 9.12
CA CYS A 208 16.39 25.16 9.27
C CYS A 208 15.24 24.50 10.04
N CYS A 209 14.16 25.23 10.35
CA CYS A 209 13.02 24.70 11.06
C CYS A 209 11.94 24.18 10.09
N HIS A 210 11.21 23.18 10.57
CA HIS A 210 10.08 22.56 9.91
C HIS A 210 8.84 22.66 10.81
N ARG A 211 7.66 22.67 10.21
CA ARG A 211 6.39 22.67 10.95
C ARG A 211 5.84 21.25 11.01
N PRO A 212 5.88 20.58 12.18
CA PRO A 212 5.35 19.24 12.28
C PRO A 212 3.82 19.25 12.29
N VAL A 213 3.22 18.18 11.76
CA VAL A 213 1.83 17.82 12.06
C VAL A 213 1.82 17.13 13.42
N VAL A 214 1.27 17.79 14.43
CA VAL A 214 1.24 17.27 15.80
C VAL A 214 0.00 16.42 16.03
N VAL A 215 0.22 15.19 16.47
CA VAL A 215 -0.83 14.22 16.78
C VAL A 215 -0.68 13.79 18.24
N SER A 216 -1.78 13.69 18.99
CA SER A 216 -1.73 13.22 20.39
C SER A 216 -2.25 11.79 20.56
N ASP A 217 -3.07 11.30 19.62
CA ASP A 217 -3.61 9.94 19.64
C ASP A 217 -2.62 8.95 19.00
N ALA A 218 -2.11 8.03 19.83
CA ALA A 218 -1.18 6.99 19.43
C ALA A 218 -1.79 5.92 18.49
N ASN A 219 -3.11 5.77 18.52
CA ASN A 219 -3.85 4.81 17.71
C ASN A 219 -4.36 5.39 16.39
N LEU A 220 -4.15 6.70 16.17
CA LEU A 220 -4.49 7.31 14.91
C LEU A 220 -3.74 6.59 13.78
N ARG A 221 -4.45 6.33 12.70
CA ARG A 221 -3.92 5.62 11.55
C ARG A 221 -3.03 6.53 10.72
N LEU A 222 -1.90 6.00 10.29
CA LEU A 222 -0.90 6.73 9.51
C LEU A 222 -1.48 7.27 8.20
N GLY A 223 -2.35 6.51 7.52
CA GLY A 223 -3.05 6.97 6.32
C GLY A 223 -3.87 8.24 6.53
N SER A 224 -4.56 8.36 7.67
CA SER A 224 -5.31 9.57 8.02
C SER A 224 -4.41 10.79 8.24
N VAL A 225 -3.22 10.57 8.83
CA VAL A 225 -2.25 11.65 9.06
C VAL A 225 -1.58 12.08 7.75
N ILE A 226 -1.23 11.12 6.87
CA ILE A 226 -0.68 11.41 5.54
C ILE A 226 -1.67 12.23 4.70
N ALA A 227 -2.98 11.97 4.83
CA ALA A 227 -4.00 12.77 4.14
C ALA A 227 -4.04 14.22 4.64
N LEU A 228 -3.99 14.44 5.96
CA LEU A 228 -3.90 15.78 6.57
C LEU A 228 -2.64 16.52 6.09
N PHE A 229 -1.52 15.79 6.11
CA PHE A 229 -0.22 16.25 5.67
C PHE A 229 -0.23 16.72 4.20
N LYS A 230 -0.89 15.97 3.29
CA LYS A 230 -1.06 16.38 1.88
C LYS A 230 -2.00 17.57 1.68
N ALA A 231 -3.08 17.63 2.45
CA ALA A 231 -4.07 18.70 2.34
C ALA A 231 -3.49 20.07 2.73
N GLU A 232 -2.67 20.11 3.79
CA GLU A 232 -2.02 21.35 4.24
C GLU A 232 -0.85 21.77 3.34
N ALA A 233 -0.05 20.82 2.85
CA ALA A 233 1.05 21.09 1.92
C ALA A 233 0.58 21.74 0.61
N ALA A 234 -0.59 21.33 0.09
CA ALA A 234 -1.20 21.93 -1.09
C ALA A 234 -1.70 23.37 -0.88
N ALA A 235 -2.00 23.76 0.37
CA ALA A 235 -2.45 25.10 0.71
C ALA A 235 -1.29 26.08 1.00
N GLN A 236 -0.06 25.58 1.15
CA GLN A 236 1.07 26.30 1.73
C GLN A 236 2.33 26.30 0.85
N SER A 237 2.23 25.96 -0.43
CA SER A 237 3.38 25.82 -1.35
C SER A 237 4.29 27.06 -1.47
N ASP A 238 3.80 28.25 -1.10
CA ASP A 238 4.54 29.53 -1.12
C ASP A 238 5.14 29.93 0.24
N LEU A 239 5.02 29.10 1.29
CA LEU A 239 5.59 29.40 2.61
C LEU A 239 7.03 28.88 2.76
N PRO A 240 7.91 29.60 3.48
CA PRO A 240 9.33 29.23 3.60
C PRO A 240 9.57 28.00 4.49
N LEU A 241 8.61 27.57 5.31
CA LEU A 241 8.75 26.44 6.23
C LEU A 241 8.09 25.19 5.65
N LYS A 242 8.85 24.09 5.60
CA LYS A 242 8.36 22.80 5.09
C LYS A 242 7.54 22.08 6.15
N GLN A 243 6.45 21.45 5.71
CA GLN A 243 5.71 20.45 6.48
C GLN A 243 6.09 19.08 5.92
N ASP A 244 7.02 18.38 6.58
CA ASP A 244 7.56 17.06 6.21
C ASP A 244 7.79 16.11 7.40
N VAL A 245 7.31 16.52 8.57
CA VAL A 245 7.47 15.79 9.83
C VAL A 245 6.11 15.60 10.50
N ILE A 246 5.85 14.40 11.01
CA ILE A 246 4.75 14.10 11.91
C ILE A 246 5.33 13.91 13.31
N LEU A 247 4.71 14.54 14.30
CA LEU A 247 5.15 14.48 15.69
C LEU A 247 4.02 13.92 16.55
N LEU A 248 4.18 12.67 17.01
CA LEU A 248 3.34 12.09 18.04
C LEU A 248 3.75 12.70 19.38
N TRP A 249 2.88 13.51 19.97
CA TRP A 249 3.11 14.21 21.23
C TRP A 249 2.12 13.73 22.30
N GLY A 250 2.32 12.48 22.73
CA GLY A 250 1.53 11.82 23.78
C GLY A 250 2.41 11.20 24.87
N ALA A 251 1.96 10.09 25.47
CA ALA A 251 2.72 9.37 26.49
C ALA A 251 4.04 8.80 25.97
N GLN A 252 4.04 8.30 24.73
CA GLN A 252 5.26 7.99 23.97
C GLN A 252 5.39 9.01 22.85
N ARG A 253 6.48 9.77 22.88
CA ARG A 253 6.75 10.81 21.88
C ARG A 253 7.55 10.21 20.73
N ARG A 254 7.08 10.42 19.51
CA ARG A 254 7.73 9.90 18.30
C ARG A 254 7.77 10.95 17.20
N ILE A 255 8.85 10.94 16.44
CA ILE A 255 9.00 11.74 15.24
C ILE A 255 9.02 10.81 14.03
N ILE A 256 8.19 11.11 13.04
CA ILE A 256 8.02 10.29 11.83
C ILE A 256 8.25 11.19 10.63
N THR A 257 9.15 10.77 9.76
CA THR A 257 9.54 11.47 8.55
C THR A 257 9.07 10.72 7.30
N GLY A 258 9.21 11.35 6.13
CA GLY A 258 9.01 10.66 4.86
C GLY A 258 9.91 9.44 4.67
N ALA A 259 11.13 9.45 5.26
CA ALA A 259 12.04 8.31 5.19
C ALA A 259 11.54 7.11 6.00
N ASP A 260 10.91 7.33 7.15
CA ASP A 260 10.32 6.26 7.96
C ASP A 260 9.13 5.61 7.25
N ILE A 261 8.28 6.45 6.65
CA ILE A 261 7.13 6.02 5.84
C ILE A 261 7.61 5.20 4.63
N LEU A 262 8.63 5.68 3.93
CA LEU A 262 9.21 4.98 2.78
C LEU A 262 9.90 3.68 3.20
N GLY A 263 10.69 3.70 4.28
CA GLY A 263 11.39 2.54 4.82
C GLY A 263 10.45 1.41 5.19
N ARG A 264 9.23 1.74 5.62
CA ARG A 264 8.16 0.76 5.83
C ARG A 264 7.79 -0.02 4.56
N LEU A 265 7.71 0.63 3.41
CA LEU A 265 7.38 -0.04 2.15
C LEU A 265 8.38 -1.15 1.82
N PHE A 266 9.63 -0.99 2.27
CA PHE A 266 10.70 -1.95 2.06
C PHE A 266 10.90 -2.96 3.21
N LYS A 267 10.11 -2.88 4.30
CA LYS A 267 10.22 -3.85 5.41
C LYS A 267 9.93 -5.27 4.92
N GLY A 268 10.80 -6.21 5.29
CA GLY A 268 10.67 -7.64 4.94
C GLY A 268 11.30 -8.05 3.60
N ILE A 269 11.63 -7.10 2.73
CA ILE A 269 12.19 -7.36 1.39
C ILE A 269 13.59 -7.99 1.48
N GLY A 270 14.44 -7.50 2.39
CA GLY A 270 15.78 -8.05 2.61
C GLY A 270 15.83 -9.43 3.29
N LEU A 271 14.72 -9.88 3.89
CA LEU A 271 14.63 -11.24 4.45
C LEU A 271 14.35 -12.27 3.35
N TYR A 272 13.59 -11.89 2.32
CA TYR A 272 13.28 -12.75 1.19
C TYR A 272 14.54 -13.07 0.36
N SER A 273 15.37 -12.05 0.08
CA SER A 273 16.64 -12.24 -0.64
C SER A 273 17.62 -13.18 0.09
N SER A 274 17.57 -13.25 1.42
CA SER A 274 18.40 -14.16 2.22
C SER A 274 17.89 -15.60 2.24
N LEU A 275 16.58 -15.82 2.04
CA LEU A 275 15.96 -17.14 1.98
C LEU A 275 16.17 -17.79 0.61
N ASP A 276 16.09 -17.04 -0.49
CA ASP A 276 16.41 -17.56 -1.83
C ASP A 276 17.90 -17.87 -1.99
N ALA A 277 18.79 -17.07 -1.38
CA ALA A 277 20.23 -17.33 -1.40
C ALA A 277 20.67 -18.59 -0.62
N SER A 278 19.77 -19.20 0.17
CA SER A 278 20.04 -20.41 0.96
C SER A 278 19.28 -21.65 0.48
N GLY A 279 18.61 -21.57 -0.69
CA GLY A 279 18.00 -22.73 -1.35
C GLY A 279 19.05 -23.80 -1.73
N PRO A 280 18.75 -25.10 -1.59
CA PRO A 280 19.73 -26.14 -1.79
C PRO A 280 20.19 -26.16 -3.25
N HIS A 281 21.49 -25.94 -3.45
CA HIS A 281 22.22 -26.29 -4.66
C HIS A 281 21.80 -27.70 -5.11
N ARG A 282 20.90 -27.80 -6.09
CA ARG A 282 20.73 -29.02 -6.86
C ARG A 282 21.90 -29.12 -7.81
N ALA A 283 22.90 -29.90 -7.41
CA ALA A 283 23.94 -30.41 -8.29
C ALA A 283 23.41 -31.66 -9.03
N PRO A 284 24.08 -32.03 -10.13
CA PRO A 284 23.92 -31.51 -11.49
C PRO A 284 22.77 -32.15 -12.28
#